data_AF-A0A3D1QAF0-F1
#
_entry.id   AF-A0A3D1QAF0-F1
#
_cell.length_a   1.000
_cell.length_b   1.000
_cell.length_c   1.000
_cell.angle_alpha   90.00
_cell.angle_beta   90.00
_cell.angle_gamma   90.00
#
_symmetry.space_group_name_H-M   'P 1'
#
loop_
_entity.id
_entity.type
_entity.pdbx_description
1 polymer ?
#
loop_
_entity_poly.entity_id
_entity_poly.type
_entity_poly.pdbx_seq_one_letter_code
_entity_poly.pdbx_strand_id
1 'polypeptide(L)'
;VYLFKDSIGNNIRVGKMSASQEEIEWAAKQARCHDFIMNLPQGYDTPVGEGGCTLSGGEKQRVSIARALLKDAPIVLLDEATASLD
;
A
#
# COMPACT_ATOMS: atom_id res chain seq x y z
N VAL A 1 -8.05 7.75 2.17
CA VAL A 1 -7.43 6.40 2.30
C VAL A 1 -6.71 6.27 3.64
N TYR A 2 -7.04 5.25 4.44
CA TYR A 2 -6.47 5.04 5.77
C TYR A 2 -5.31 4.02 5.74
N LEU A 3 -4.22 4.32 6.44
CA LEU A 3 -3.13 3.38 6.71
C LEU A 3 -3.02 3.16 8.22
N PHE A 4 -2.79 1.91 8.62
CA PHE A 4 -2.52 1.54 10.01
C PHE A 4 -1.16 2.06 10.45
N LYS A 5 -1.01 2.30 11.75
CA LYS A 5 0.26 2.67 12.37
C LYS A 5 1.19 1.45 12.44
N ASP A 6 1.80 1.14 11.30
CA ASP A 6 2.63 -0.05 11.08
C ASP A 6 3.51 0.18 9.83
N SER A 7 4.33 -0.81 9.44
CA SER A 7 5.13 -0.73 8.21
C SER A 7 4.28 -0.68 6.95
N ILE A 8 4.82 -0.15 5.85
CA ILE A 8 4.15 -0.17 4.54
C ILE A 8 3.85 -1.60 4.11
N GLY A 9 4.79 -2.53 4.30
CA GLY A 9 4.63 -3.95 3.99
C GLY A 9 3.47 -4.58 4.77
N ASN A 10 3.37 -4.31 6.08
CA ASN A 10 2.27 -4.80 6.91
C ASN A 10 0.93 -4.21 6.47
N ASN A 11 0.94 -2.92 6.12
CA ASN A 11 -0.22 -2.26 5.55
C ASN A 11 -0.69 -2.97 4.26
N ILE A 12 0.20 -3.37 3.35
CA ILE A 12 -0.18 -4.15 2.15
C ILE A 12 -0.69 -5.55 2.53
N ARG A 13 0.01 -6.24 3.45
CA ARG A 13 -0.29 -7.61 3.91
C ARG A 13 -1.71 -7.77 4.49
N VAL A 14 -2.36 -6.70 4.92
CA VAL A 14 -3.78 -6.73 5.33
C VAL A 14 -4.69 -7.37 4.28
N GLY A 15 -4.36 -7.29 2.99
CA GLY A 15 -5.11 -7.96 1.92
C GLY A 15 -5.11 -9.49 2.04
N LYS A 16 -3.99 -10.09 2.51
CA LYS A 16 -3.79 -11.52 2.72
C LYS A 16 -2.73 -11.74 3.80
N MET A 17 -3.16 -12.05 5.02
CA MET A 17 -2.25 -12.14 6.19
C MET A 17 -1.15 -13.19 6.06
N SER A 18 -1.37 -14.22 5.23
CA SER A 18 -0.39 -15.27 4.91
C SER A 18 0.51 -14.94 3.72
N ALA A 19 0.40 -13.73 3.14
CA ALA A 19 1.19 -13.36 1.98
C ALA A 19 2.69 -13.34 2.28
N SER A 20 3.44 -13.99 1.40
CA SER A 20 4.89 -13.92 1.32
C SER A 20 5.36 -12.51 0.94
N GLN A 21 6.66 -12.25 1.16
CA GLN A 21 7.27 -11.00 0.73
C GLN A 21 7.20 -10.81 -0.79
N GLU A 22 7.35 -11.89 -1.56
CA GLU A 22 7.24 -11.86 -3.03
C GLU A 22 5.84 -11.43 -3.50
N GLU A 23 4.78 -11.94 -2.86
CA GLU A 23 3.40 -11.54 -3.17
C GLU A 23 3.14 -10.06 -2.84
N ILE A 24 3.70 -9.56 -1.73
CA ILE A 24 3.61 -8.14 -1.35
C ILE A 24 4.32 -7.26 -2.39
N GLU A 25 5.52 -7.65 -2.82
CA GLU A 25 6.27 -6.95 -3.85
C GLU A 25 5.57 -6.98 -5.20
N TRP A 26 4.99 -8.12 -5.56
CA TRP A 26 4.19 -8.26 -6.76
C TRP A 26 3.01 -7.27 -6.74
N ALA A 27 2.23 -7.26 -5.66
CA ALA A 27 1.08 -6.36 -5.52
C ALA A 27 1.51 -4.88 -5.55
N ALA A 28 2.65 -4.56 -4.93
CA ALA A 28 3.20 -3.22 -4.92
C ALA A 28 3.68 -2.76 -6.31
N LYS A 29 4.27 -3.67 -7.11
CA LYS A 29 4.66 -3.40 -8.51
C LYS A 29 3.43 -3.16 -9.38
N GLN A 30 2.38 -3.99 -9.25
CA GLN A 30 1.13 -3.81 -9.98
C GLN A 30 0.43 -2.48 -9.64
N ALA A 31 0.48 -2.06 -8.37
CA ALA A 31 -0.08 -0.78 -7.92
C ALA A 31 0.83 0.44 -8.17
N ARG A 32 2.00 0.25 -8.80
CA ARG A 32 3.02 1.30 -9.03
C ARG A 32 3.48 2.01 -7.74
N CYS A 33 3.56 1.27 -6.63
CA CYS A 33 4.12 1.78 -5.38
C CYS A 33 5.49 1.21 -5.03
N HIS A 34 5.94 0.13 -5.67
CA HIS A 34 7.24 -0.48 -5.38
C HIS A 34 8.41 0.53 -5.41
N ASP A 35 8.54 1.30 -6.48
CA ASP A 35 9.71 2.16 -6.68
C ASP A 35 9.82 3.25 -5.60
N PHE A 36 8.71 3.92 -5.25
CA PHE A 36 8.76 4.92 -4.19
C PHE A 36 9.00 4.28 -2.82
N ILE A 37 8.45 3.10 -2.57
CA ILE A 37 8.68 2.37 -1.32
C ILE A 37 10.18 2.06 -1.18
N MET A 38 10.81 1.57 -2.25
CA MET A 38 12.24 1.24 -2.26
C MET A 38 13.15 2.47 -2.17
N ASN A 39 12.66 3.66 -2.52
CA ASN A 39 13.37 4.92 -2.31
C ASN A 39 13.33 5.42 -0.86
N LEU A 40 12.49 4.84 0.00
CA LEU A 40 12.47 5.15 1.43
C LEU A 40 13.64 4.45 2.15
N PRO A 41 14.24 5.07 3.20
CA PRO A 41 15.41 4.51 3.88
C PRO A 41 15.22 3.09 4.45
N GLN A 42 13.98 2.70 4.77
CA GLN A 42 13.65 1.39 5.33
C GLN A 42 12.80 0.53 4.38
N GLY A 43 12.62 0.95 3.11
CA GLY A 43 11.85 0.18 2.15
C GLY A 43 10.43 -0.14 2.64
N TYR A 44 10.04 -1.42 2.52
CA TYR A 44 8.76 -1.94 3.01
C TYR A 44 8.60 -1.87 4.54
N ASP A 45 9.70 -1.84 5.29
CA ASP A 45 9.69 -1.76 6.75
C ASP A 45 9.46 -0.32 7.25
N THR A 46 9.42 0.66 6.34
CA THR A 46 9.18 2.06 6.69
C THR A 46 7.85 2.22 7.46
N PRO A 47 7.86 2.76 8.69
CA PRO A 47 6.64 2.97 9.45
C PRO A 47 5.81 4.12 8.87
N VAL A 48 4.50 3.93 8.77
CA VAL A 48 3.52 4.94 8.33
C VAL A 48 2.44 5.15 9.38
N GLY A 49 1.65 6.21 9.24
CA GLY A 49 0.62 6.60 10.22
C GLY A 49 1.09 7.70 11.16
N GLU A 50 0.39 7.88 12.27
CA GLU A 50 0.63 8.98 13.21
C GLU A 50 2.00 8.83 13.91
N GLY A 51 2.95 9.71 13.57
CA GLY A 51 4.35 9.68 14.01
C GLY A 51 5.33 8.92 13.11
N GLY A 52 4.87 8.37 11.98
CA GLY A 52 5.71 7.73 10.94
C GLY A 52 5.96 8.62 9.72
N CYS A 53 6.49 8.04 8.64
CA CYS A 53 6.65 8.74 7.36
C CYS A 53 5.28 9.18 6.81
N THR A 54 5.17 10.43 6.38
CA THR A 54 3.98 10.97 5.71
C THR A 54 4.02 10.67 4.23
N LEU A 55 3.22 9.70 3.79
CA LEU A 55 2.93 9.47 2.36
C LEU A 55 1.96 10.53 1.83
N SER A 56 2.15 10.95 0.58
CA SER A 56 1.19 11.77 -0.16
C SER A 56 -0.17 11.07 -0.31
N GLY A 57 -1.21 11.80 -0.71
CA GLY A 57 -2.54 11.24 -0.97
C GLY A 57 -2.49 10.12 -2.02
N GLY A 58 -1.83 10.38 -3.15
CA GLY A 58 -1.67 9.42 -4.24
C GLY A 58 -0.86 8.18 -3.84
N GLU A 59 0.19 8.32 -3.02
CA GLU A 59 0.95 7.16 -2.51
C GLU A 59 0.11 6.30 -1.57
N LYS A 60 -0.64 6.92 -0.65
CA LYS A 60 -1.59 6.19 0.22
C LYS A 60 -2.59 5.41 -0.60
N GLN A 61 -3.11 6.02 -1.66
CA GLN A 61 -4.04 5.37 -2.57
C GLN A 61 -3.41 4.18 -3.29
N ARG A 62 -2.19 4.33 -3.84
CA ARG A 62 -1.46 3.21 -4.46
C ARG A 62 -1.22 2.06 -3.48
N VAL A 63 -0.87 2.35 -2.22
CA VAL A 63 -0.78 1.31 -1.17
C VAL A 63 -2.12 0.60 -0.94
N SER A 64 -3.24 1.33 -0.95
CA SER A 64 -4.57 0.71 -0.84
C SER A 64 -4.96 -0.13 -2.07
N ILE A 65 -4.52 0.27 -3.27
CA ILE A 65 -4.69 -0.55 -4.49
C ILE A 65 -3.88 -1.84 -4.35
N ALA A 66 -2.63 -1.77 -3.88
CA ALA A 66 -1.82 -2.97 -3.62
C ALA A 66 -2.51 -3.94 -2.65
N ARG A 67 -3.15 -3.44 -1.59
CA ARG A 67 -3.97 -4.28 -0.67
C ARG A 67 -5.11 -4.98 -1.40
N ALA A 68 -5.84 -4.25 -2.25
CA ALA A 68 -6.98 -4.80 -2.98
C ALA A 68 -6.54 -5.88 -3.98
N LEU A 69 -5.41 -5.65 -4.66
CA LEU A 69 -4.80 -6.64 -5.56
C LEU A 69 -4.34 -7.89 -4.80
N LEU A 70 -3.68 -7.71 -3.65
CA LEU A 70 -3.20 -8.83 -2.83
C LEU A 70 -4.34 -9.66 -2.24
N LYS A 71 -5.49 -9.03 -1.96
CA LYS A 71 -6.69 -9.72 -1.47
C LYS A 71 -7.29 -10.67 -2.51
N ASP A 72 -7.04 -10.43 -3.80
CA ASP A 72 -7.58 -11.21 -4.92
C ASP A 72 -9.11 -11.43 -4.80
N ALA A 73 -9.83 -10.37 -4.45
CA ALA A 73 -11.28 -10.42 -4.34
C ALA A 73 -11.92 -10.37 -5.74
N PRO A 74 -13.01 -11.13 -5.99
CA PRO A 74 -13.67 -11.15 -7.30
C PRO A 74 -14.31 -9.81 -7.68
N ILE A 75 -14.53 -8.92 -6.70
CA ILE A 75 -15.10 -7.58 -6.89
C ILE A 75 -14.31 -6.60 -6.02
N VAL A 76 -13.89 -5.47 -6.61
CA VAL A 76 -13.24 -4.35 -5.92
C VAL A 76 -14.12 -3.11 -6.10
N LEU A 77 -14.49 -2.48 -4.98
CA LEU A 77 -15.22 -1.21 -4.98
C LEU A 77 -14.23 -0.06 -4.79
N LEU A 78 -14.15 0.83 -5.78
CA LEU A 78 -13.28 2.00 -5.78
C LEU A 78 -14.15 3.24 -5.58
N ASP A 79 -14.43 3.58 -4.33
CA ASP A 79 -15.19 4.78 -4.01
C ASP A 79 -14.28 6.01 -4.04
N GLU A 80 -14.66 7.01 -4.84
CA GLU A 80 -13.94 8.29 -5.02
C GLU A 80 -12.42 8.16 -5.30
N ALA A 81 -12.00 7.14 -6.04
CA ALA A 81 -10.58 6.87 -6.26
C ALA A 81 -9.81 8.02 -6.95
N THR A 82 -10.45 9.01 -7.56
CA THR A 82 -9.75 10.14 -8.20
C THR A 82 -10.03 11.48 -7.54
N ALA A 83 -10.78 11.53 -6.44
CA ALA A 83 -11.19 12.80 -5.82
C ALA A 83 -10.02 13.58 -5.18
N SER A 84 -8.87 12.94 -5.00
CA SER A 84 -7.65 13.54 -4.43
C SER A 84 -6.50 13.69 -5.43
N LEU A 85 -6.77 13.71 -6.74
CA LEU A 85 -5.80 14.13 -7.75
C LEU A 85 -5.92 15.65 -7.92
N ASP A 86 -4.88 16.38 -7.54
CA ASP A 86 -4.60 17.75 -7.97
C ASP A 86 -3.87 17.78 -9.32
#